data_AF-A0A7W0Q1F7-F1
#
_entry.id   AF-A0A7W0Q1F7-F1
#
_cell.length_a   1.000
_cell.length_b   1.000
_cell.length_c   1.000
_cell.angle_alpha   90.00
_cell.angle_beta   90.00
_cell.angle_gamma   90.00
#
_symmetry.space_group_name_H-M   'P 1'
#
loop_
_entity.id
_entity.type
_entity.pdbx_description
1 polymer ?
#
loop_
_entity_poly.entity_id
_entity_poly.type
_entity_poly.pdbx_seq_one_letter_code
_entity_poly.pdbx_strand_id
1 'polypeptide(L)'
;MSLAEDLLAQAKHLAELERRRPKQASLRRAISTAYYSMFHLLVDEATMLVVPTAALRAAAARSFDHKALKNAAKLVGGAYRGQANWLGAYMRGSISDELAGVCDAFVELQDQRLTADYDTSVSFTRAQVSSRVGATVWTHAEWRHERRSYNARVFLLASAGLLRSRDGR
;
A
#
# COMPACT_ATOMS: atom_id res chain seq x y z
N MET A 1 -0.32 -18.45 5.57
CA MET A 1 0.16 -17.13 5.12
C MET A 1 -1.06 -16.34 4.66
N SER A 2 -1.08 -15.02 4.84
CA SER A 2 -2.15 -14.19 4.28
C SER A 2 -1.97 -14.04 2.76
N LEU A 3 -3.04 -13.66 2.05
CA LEU A 3 -2.94 -13.35 0.61
C LEU A 3 -1.85 -12.30 0.33
N ALA A 4 -1.72 -11.31 1.20
CA ALA A 4 -0.67 -10.30 1.10
C ALA A 4 0.74 -10.92 1.16
N GLU A 5 0.99 -11.83 2.10
CA GLU A 5 2.29 -12.52 2.23
C GLU A 5 2.59 -13.44 1.03
N ASP A 6 1.57 -14.16 0.53
CA ASP A 6 1.70 -15.02 -0.64
C ASP A 6 2.03 -14.21 -1.90
N LEU A 7 1.37 -13.05 -2.09
CA LEU A 7 1.68 -12.13 -3.18
C LEU A 7 3.11 -11.57 -3.05
N LEU A 8 3.56 -11.24 -1.85
CA LEU A 8 4.94 -10.76 -1.65
C LEU A 8 5.97 -11.85 -2.02
N ALA A 9 5.72 -13.09 -1.62
CA ALA A 9 6.55 -14.23 -2.00
C ALA A 9 6.54 -14.45 -3.53
N GLN A 10 5.37 -14.35 -4.16
CA GLN A 10 5.23 -14.47 -5.60
C GLN A 10 5.97 -13.33 -6.35
N ALA A 11 5.92 -12.10 -5.84
CA ALA A 11 6.65 -10.98 -6.43
C ALA A 11 8.16 -11.21 -6.44
N LYS A 12 8.72 -11.76 -5.35
CA LYS A 12 10.14 -12.17 -5.28
C LYS A 12 10.46 -13.23 -6.33
N HIS A 13 9.64 -14.28 -6.39
CA HIS A 13 9.83 -15.36 -7.34
C HIS A 13 9.82 -14.85 -8.80
N LEU A 14 8.87 -13.98 -9.15
CA LEU A 14 8.77 -13.39 -10.49
C LEU A 14 9.97 -12.51 -10.85
N ALA A 15 10.52 -11.76 -9.88
CA ALA A 15 11.69 -10.92 -10.11
C ALA A 15 12.94 -11.74 -10.47
N GLU A 16 13.02 -12.98 -9.97
CA GLU A 16 14.17 -13.86 -10.12
C GLU A 16 13.93 -15.04 -11.10
N LEU A 17 12.73 -15.10 -11.69
CA LEU A 17 12.25 -16.25 -12.45
C LEU A 17 13.21 -16.69 -13.56
N GLU A 18 13.70 -15.76 -14.38
CA GLU A 18 14.67 -16.10 -15.42
C GLU A 18 16.11 -15.86 -14.97
N ARG A 19 16.92 -16.92 -14.99
CA ARG A 19 18.32 -16.89 -14.52
C ARG A 19 19.25 -15.97 -15.31
N ARG A 20 19.06 -15.85 -16.63
CA ARG A 20 19.94 -15.07 -17.52
C ARG A 20 19.28 -13.78 -17.96
N ARG A 21 18.46 -13.85 -19.01
CA ARG A 21 17.78 -12.70 -19.61
C ARG A 21 16.36 -12.58 -19.02
N PRO A 22 16.11 -11.62 -18.11
CA PRO A 22 14.79 -11.45 -17.49
C PRO A 22 13.78 -11.01 -18.54
N LYS A 23 12.58 -11.59 -18.52
CA LYS A 23 11.50 -11.18 -19.41
C LYS A 23 10.83 -9.95 -18.83
N GLN A 24 10.53 -8.96 -19.68
CA GLN A 24 9.78 -7.77 -19.25
C GLN A 24 8.41 -8.12 -18.65
N ALA A 25 7.75 -9.17 -19.17
CA ALA A 25 6.51 -9.67 -18.60
C ALA A 25 6.66 -10.08 -17.12
N SER A 26 7.69 -10.86 -16.79
CA SER A 26 7.95 -11.33 -15.42
C SER A 26 8.31 -10.16 -14.49
N LEU A 27 9.16 -9.25 -14.95
CA LEU A 27 9.56 -8.06 -14.18
C LEU A 27 8.40 -7.09 -13.91
N ARG A 28 7.58 -6.80 -14.93
CA ARG A 28 6.39 -5.97 -14.77
C ARG A 28 5.39 -6.61 -13.82
N ARG A 29 5.17 -7.92 -13.96
CA ARG A 29 4.30 -8.66 -13.05
C ARG A 29 4.81 -8.67 -11.62
N ALA A 30 6.11 -8.81 -11.39
CA ALA A 30 6.69 -8.71 -10.05
C ALA A 30 6.37 -7.36 -9.37
N ILE A 31 6.49 -6.24 -10.11
CA ILE A 31 6.13 -4.90 -9.60
C ILE A 31 4.64 -4.86 -9.23
N SER A 32 3.76 -5.28 -10.14
CA SER A 32 2.32 -5.22 -9.91
C SER A 32 1.89 -6.14 -8.76
N THR A 33 2.48 -7.33 -8.65
CA THR A 33 2.24 -8.27 -7.55
C THR A 33 2.72 -7.71 -6.21
N ALA A 34 3.87 -7.02 -6.16
CA ALA A 34 4.35 -6.35 -4.96
C ALA A 34 3.40 -5.23 -4.50
N TYR A 35 2.88 -4.43 -5.43
CA TYR A 35 1.82 -3.47 -5.11
C TYR A 35 0.56 -4.16 -4.54
N TYR A 36 0.07 -5.22 -5.19
CA TYR A 36 -1.14 -5.91 -4.73
C TYR A 36 -0.96 -6.54 -3.36
N SER A 37 0.26 -6.98 -3.02
CA SER A 37 0.60 -7.44 -1.67
C SER A 37 0.31 -6.37 -0.61
N MET A 38 0.81 -5.13 -0.80
CA MET A 38 0.53 -4.01 0.10
C MET A 38 -0.94 -3.59 0.10
N PHE A 39 -1.59 -3.58 -1.07
CA PHE A 39 -3.01 -3.25 -1.17
C PHE A 39 -3.86 -4.22 -0.34
N HIS A 40 -3.66 -5.53 -0.52
CA HIS A 40 -4.41 -6.54 0.24
C HIS A 40 -4.10 -6.50 1.73
N LEU A 41 -2.83 -6.25 2.12
CA LEU A 41 -2.47 -6.07 3.52
C LEU A 41 -3.29 -4.96 4.19
N LEU A 42 -3.35 -3.79 3.57
CA LEU A 42 -4.04 -2.62 4.14
C LEU A 42 -5.56 -2.77 4.11
N VAL A 43 -6.12 -3.38 3.06
CA VAL A 43 -7.57 -3.67 2.97
C VAL A 43 -7.99 -4.70 4.03
N ASP A 44 -7.21 -5.75 4.23
CA ASP A 44 -7.50 -6.75 5.26
C ASP A 44 -7.46 -6.11 6.66
N GLU A 45 -6.46 -5.28 6.95
CA GLU A 45 -6.36 -4.56 8.23
C GLU A 45 -7.50 -3.55 8.44
N ALA A 46 -7.88 -2.81 7.40
CA ALA A 46 -9.01 -1.89 7.46
C ALA A 46 -10.34 -2.62 7.69
N THR A 47 -10.57 -3.75 7.00
CA THR A 47 -11.81 -4.53 7.18
C THR A 47 -11.84 -5.22 8.54
N MET A 48 -10.72 -5.71 9.07
CA MET A 48 -10.64 -6.25 10.43
C MET A 48 -10.94 -5.18 11.49
N LEU A 49 -10.56 -3.92 11.23
CA LEU A 49 -10.81 -2.81 12.14
C LEU A 49 -12.30 -2.45 12.26
N VAL A 50 -13.06 -2.50 11.16
CA VAL A 50 -14.43 -1.95 11.10
C VAL A 50 -15.53 -2.99 10.92
N VAL A 51 -15.20 -4.21 10.49
CA VAL A 51 -16.18 -5.27 10.23
C VAL A 51 -15.94 -6.43 11.21
N PRO A 52 -16.75 -6.56 12.28
CA PRO A 52 -16.54 -7.61 13.28
C PRO A 52 -16.78 -9.01 12.70
N THR A 53 -17.77 -9.15 11.82
CA THR A 53 -18.15 -10.44 11.23
C THR A 53 -17.21 -10.86 10.11
N ALA A 54 -16.45 -11.95 10.32
CA ALA A 54 -15.49 -12.46 9.34
C ALA A 54 -16.11 -12.74 7.96
N ALA A 55 -17.33 -13.29 7.91
CA ALA A 55 -18.03 -13.59 6.65
C ALA A 55 -18.33 -12.33 5.81
N LEU A 56 -18.44 -11.15 6.44
CA LEU A 56 -18.71 -9.88 5.75
C LEU A 56 -17.43 -9.14 5.32
N ARG A 57 -16.26 -9.50 5.86
CA ARG A 57 -14.99 -8.82 5.54
C ARG A 57 -14.63 -8.94 4.06
N ALA A 58 -14.81 -10.12 3.47
CA ALA A 58 -14.58 -10.33 2.05
C ALA A 58 -15.50 -9.47 1.16
N ALA A 59 -16.76 -9.28 1.58
CA ALA A 59 -17.68 -8.40 0.87
C ALA A 59 -17.27 -6.93 1.00
N ALA A 60 -16.91 -6.48 2.20
CA ALA A 60 -16.45 -5.12 2.47
C ALA A 60 -15.12 -4.78 1.77
N ALA A 61 -14.19 -5.75 1.69
CA ALA A 61 -12.90 -5.59 1.00
C ALA A 61 -13.07 -5.15 -0.47
N ARG A 62 -14.16 -5.60 -1.14
CA ARG A 62 -14.46 -5.22 -2.53
C ARG A 62 -14.88 -3.76 -2.71
N SER A 63 -15.24 -3.07 -1.63
CA SER A 63 -15.60 -1.65 -1.68
C SER A 63 -14.39 -0.72 -1.62
N PHE A 64 -13.19 -1.26 -1.37
CA PHE A 64 -11.96 -0.47 -1.35
C PHE A 64 -11.50 -0.19 -2.78
N ASP A 65 -11.17 1.07 -3.03
CA ASP A 65 -10.62 1.52 -4.30
C ASP A 65 -9.15 1.97 -4.14
N HIS A 66 -8.36 1.71 -5.17
CA HIS A 66 -6.94 2.02 -5.21
C HIS A 66 -6.66 3.53 -5.10
N LYS A 67 -7.51 4.39 -5.68
CA LYS A 67 -7.35 5.85 -5.62
C LYS A 67 -7.68 6.38 -4.23
N ALA A 68 -8.70 5.84 -3.58
CA ALA A 68 -9.06 6.22 -2.21
C ALA A 68 -7.90 5.94 -1.23
N LEU A 69 -7.32 4.74 -1.30
CA LEU A 69 -6.18 4.36 -0.47
C LEU A 69 -4.95 5.25 -0.73
N LYS A 70 -4.67 5.53 -2.01
CA LYS A 70 -3.59 6.47 -2.41
C LYS A 70 -3.78 7.85 -1.81
N ASN A 71 -4.99 8.38 -1.91
CA ASN A 71 -5.30 9.73 -1.46
C ASN A 71 -5.17 9.83 0.06
N ALA A 72 -5.64 8.83 0.80
CA ALA A 72 -5.42 8.76 2.25
C ALA A 72 -3.92 8.73 2.59
N ALA A 73 -3.13 7.89 1.90
CA ALA A 73 -1.68 7.84 2.11
C ALA A 73 -1.00 9.19 1.83
N LYS A 74 -1.38 9.90 0.75
CA LYS A 74 -0.89 11.24 0.45
C LYS A 74 -1.24 12.27 1.53
N LEU A 75 -2.44 12.21 2.10
CA LEU A 75 -2.85 13.11 3.18
C LEU A 75 -2.01 12.89 4.45
N VAL A 76 -1.72 11.64 4.79
CA VAL A 76 -0.85 11.28 5.92
C VAL A 76 0.57 11.78 5.67
N GLY A 77 1.16 11.47 4.50
CA GLY A 77 2.50 11.93 4.16
C GLY A 77 2.62 13.46 4.09
N GLY A 78 1.58 14.14 3.58
CA GLY A 78 1.49 15.60 3.62
C GLY A 78 1.47 16.14 5.05
N ALA A 79 0.63 15.57 5.93
CA ALA A 79 0.56 15.96 7.34
C ALA A 79 1.89 15.73 8.07
N TYR A 80 2.58 14.61 7.79
CA TYR A 80 3.91 14.32 8.34
C TYR A 80 4.92 15.42 7.96
N ARG A 81 4.84 15.94 6.72
CA ARG A 81 5.65 17.06 6.23
C ARG A 81 5.12 18.45 6.66
N GLY A 82 4.22 18.51 7.64
CA GLY A 82 3.67 19.76 8.16
C GLY A 82 2.60 20.43 7.29
N GLN A 83 2.10 19.75 6.24
CA GLN A 83 1.05 20.31 5.39
C GLN A 83 -0.32 20.16 6.08
N ALA A 84 -0.94 21.30 6.39
CA ALA A 84 -2.30 21.32 6.93
C ALA A 84 -3.28 20.69 5.94
N ASN A 85 -4.09 19.76 6.43
CA ASN A 85 -5.17 19.15 5.67
C ASN A 85 -6.27 18.65 6.63
N TRP A 86 -7.43 18.29 6.08
CA TRP A 86 -8.61 17.92 6.87
C TRP A 86 -8.40 16.68 7.75
N LEU A 87 -7.49 15.78 7.38
CA LEU A 87 -7.23 14.56 8.15
C LEU A 87 -6.52 14.87 9.48
N GLY A 88 -5.80 15.99 9.55
CA GLY A 88 -5.14 16.48 10.76
C GLY A 88 -6.09 16.66 11.94
N ALA A 89 -7.37 16.95 11.69
CA ALA A 89 -8.38 17.06 12.75
C ALA A 89 -8.69 15.73 13.46
N TYR A 90 -8.33 14.60 12.84
CA TYR A 90 -8.51 13.26 13.42
C TYR A 90 -7.23 12.68 14.02
N MET A 91 -6.06 13.16 13.57
CA MET A 91 -4.74 12.68 13.99
C MET A 91 -4.41 13.07 15.43
N ARG A 92 -3.51 12.32 16.07
CA ARG A 92 -2.99 12.60 17.42
C ARG A 92 -1.47 12.61 17.43
N GLY A 93 -0.90 13.62 18.09
CA GLY A 93 0.55 13.76 18.21
C GLY A 93 1.24 13.87 16.84
N SER A 94 2.54 13.60 16.81
CA SER A 94 3.30 13.47 15.57
C SER A 94 2.95 12.17 14.85
N ILE A 95 2.99 12.22 13.52
CA ILE A 95 2.98 11.01 12.69
C ILE A 95 4.38 10.38 12.79
N SER A 96 4.43 9.06 13.02
CA SER A 96 5.69 8.32 13.11
C SER A 96 6.39 8.22 11.74
N ASP A 97 7.70 8.05 11.75
CA ASP A 97 8.49 7.86 10.53
C ASP A 97 8.06 6.56 9.81
N GLU A 98 7.70 5.54 10.57
CA GLU A 98 7.21 4.25 10.09
C GLU A 98 5.88 4.41 9.34
N LEU A 99 4.91 5.14 9.89
CA LEU A 99 3.63 5.37 9.21
C LEU A 99 3.81 6.22 7.95
N ALA A 100 4.61 7.27 8.03
CA ALA A 100 4.93 8.11 6.88
C ALA A 100 5.60 7.29 5.78
N GLY A 101 6.58 6.46 6.13
CA GLY A 101 7.28 5.56 5.23
C GLY A 101 6.36 4.54 4.58
N VAL A 102 5.41 3.95 5.32
CA VAL A 102 4.39 3.05 4.75
C VAL A 102 3.51 3.77 3.73
N CYS A 103 3.05 4.99 4.05
CA CYS A 103 2.20 5.77 3.15
C CYS A 103 2.95 6.19 1.88
N ASP A 104 4.18 6.69 2.00
CA ASP A 104 4.99 7.09 0.85
C ASP A 104 5.34 5.87 -0.03
N ALA A 105 5.68 4.72 0.58
CA ALA A 105 5.92 3.47 -0.14
C ALA A 105 4.68 2.98 -0.89
N PHE A 106 3.49 3.09 -0.30
CA PHE A 106 2.24 2.72 -0.96
C PHE A 106 1.98 3.59 -2.20
N VAL A 107 2.16 4.91 -2.07
CA VAL A 107 2.00 5.86 -3.18
C VAL A 107 2.95 5.51 -4.33
N GLU A 108 4.22 5.28 -4.02
CA GLU A 108 5.25 4.93 -4.99
C GLU A 108 4.95 3.58 -5.68
N LEU A 109 4.58 2.54 -4.92
CA LEU A 109 4.23 1.23 -5.50
C LEU A 109 3.06 1.32 -6.47
N GLN A 110 2.07 2.17 -6.18
CA GLN A 110 0.95 2.36 -7.09
C GLN A 110 1.35 3.08 -8.38
N ASP A 111 2.21 4.10 -8.28
CA ASP A 111 2.76 4.77 -9.46
C ASP A 111 3.60 3.81 -10.31
N GLN A 112 4.47 3.04 -9.66
CA GLN A 112 5.28 2.01 -10.33
C GLN A 112 4.43 0.93 -10.99
N ARG A 113 3.34 0.50 -10.35
CA ARG A 113 2.37 -0.43 -10.95
C ARG A 113 1.75 0.16 -12.20
N LEU A 114 1.32 1.42 -12.17
CA LEU A 114 0.73 2.07 -13.35
C LEU A 114 1.73 2.11 -14.51
N THR A 115 2.99 2.48 -14.26
CA THR A 115 4.04 2.42 -15.28
C THR A 115 4.28 0.98 -15.77
N ALA A 116 4.36 0.02 -14.86
CA ALA A 116 4.63 -1.38 -15.19
C ALA A 116 3.50 -2.05 -15.99
N ASP A 117 2.24 -1.68 -15.74
CA ASP A 117 1.10 -2.28 -16.42
C ASP A 117 0.74 -1.57 -17.74
N TYR A 118 0.92 -0.24 -17.81
CA TYR A 118 0.36 0.57 -18.91
C TYR A 118 1.38 1.28 -19.79
N ASP A 119 2.57 1.59 -19.28
CA ASP A 119 3.60 2.25 -20.09
C ASP A 119 4.50 1.21 -20.77
N THR A 120 4.22 0.92 -22.04
CA THR A 120 4.97 -0.06 -22.84
C THR A 120 6.31 0.47 -23.35
N SER A 121 6.58 1.78 -23.23
CA SER A 121 7.85 2.39 -23.66
C SER A 121 8.98 2.17 -22.65
N VAL A 122 8.63 1.92 -21.38
CA VAL A 122 9.59 1.70 -20.30
C VAL A 122 10.12 0.26 -20.33
N SER A 123 11.38 0.06 -19.94
CA SER A 123 11.90 -1.28 -19.65
C SER A 123 12.49 -1.32 -18.25
N PHE A 124 12.36 -2.46 -17.60
CA PHE A 124 12.85 -2.68 -16.24
C PHE A 124 14.04 -3.64 -16.26
N THR A 125 15.00 -3.38 -15.39
CA THR A 125 16.08 -4.32 -15.09
C THR A 125 15.71 -5.17 -13.88
N ARG A 126 16.32 -6.36 -13.77
CA ARG A 126 16.18 -7.21 -12.57
C ARG A 126 16.54 -6.45 -11.30
N ALA A 127 17.65 -5.71 -11.31
CA ALA A 127 18.11 -4.95 -10.13
C ALA A 127 17.08 -3.92 -9.65
N GLN A 128 16.46 -3.16 -10.58
CA GLN A 128 15.40 -2.21 -10.24
C GLN A 128 14.19 -2.91 -9.62
N VAL A 129 13.74 -4.01 -10.22
CA VAL A 129 12.59 -4.76 -9.70
C VAL A 129 12.88 -5.41 -8.35
N SER A 130 14.02 -6.09 -8.20
CA SER A 130 14.43 -6.69 -6.92
C SER A 130 14.55 -5.65 -5.81
N SER A 131 15.08 -4.46 -6.10
CA SER A 131 15.13 -3.35 -5.14
C SER A 131 13.73 -2.92 -4.70
N ARG A 132 12.79 -2.74 -5.64
CA ARG A 132 11.39 -2.37 -5.35
C ARG A 132 10.67 -3.43 -4.52
N VAL A 133 10.80 -4.70 -4.91
CA VAL A 133 10.23 -5.83 -4.14
C VAL A 133 10.86 -5.91 -2.75
N GLY A 134 12.17 -5.68 -2.63
CA GLY A 134 12.88 -5.59 -1.35
C GLY A 134 12.35 -4.47 -0.46
N ALA A 135 12.08 -3.30 -1.02
CA ALA A 135 11.43 -2.20 -0.30
C ALA A 135 10.04 -2.60 0.20
N THR A 136 9.23 -3.30 -0.60
CA THR A 136 7.93 -3.83 -0.17
C THR A 136 8.06 -4.78 1.03
N VAL A 137 9.11 -5.62 1.09
CA VAL A 137 9.36 -6.48 2.25
C VAL A 137 9.58 -5.67 3.52
N TRP A 138 10.39 -4.61 3.42
CA TRP A 138 10.60 -3.69 4.54
C TRP A 138 9.30 -3.00 4.94
N THR A 139 8.52 -2.47 3.99
CA THR A 139 7.24 -1.83 4.28
C THR A 139 6.25 -2.76 5.00
N HIS A 140 6.20 -4.05 4.63
CA HIS A 140 5.40 -5.04 5.36
C HIS A 140 5.87 -5.18 6.82
N ALA A 141 7.17 -5.11 7.07
CA ALA A 141 7.72 -5.19 8.42
C ALA A 141 7.38 -3.94 9.24
N GLU A 142 7.61 -2.75 8.69
CA GLU A 142 7.23 -1.48 9.31
C GLU A 142 5.75 -1.44 9.68
N TRP A 143 4.89 -1.85 8.74
CA TRP A 143 3.46 -1.90 8.99
C TRP A 143 3.09 -2.83 10.15
N ARG A 144 3.77 -3.96 10.35
CA ARG A 144 3.47 -4.85 11.49
C ARG A 144 3.69 -4.18 12.84
N HIS A 145 4.66 -3.27 12.93
CA HIS A 145 4.95 -2.49 14.15
C HIS A 145 3.97 -1.32 14.30
N GLU A 146 3.63 -0.65 13.21
CA GLU A 146 2.82 0.57 13.21
C GLU A 146 1.30 0.32 13.26
N ARG A 147 0.80 -0.81 12.74
CA ARG A 147 -0.65 -1.06 12.50
C ARG A 147 -1.59 -0.89 13.70
N ARG A 148 -1.05 -0.91 14.93
CA ARG A 148 -1.84 -0.75 16.16
C ARG A 148 -1.93 0.70 16.64
N SER A 149 -1.13 1.60 16.09
CA SER A 149 -1.11 3.01 16.49
C SER A 149 -2.46 3.67 16.20
N TYR A 150 -2.71 4.78 16.89
CA TYR A 150 -3.92 5.55 16.66
C TYR A 150 -3.93 6.17 15.25
N ASN A 151 -2.80 6.73 14.79
CA ASN A 151 -2.71 7.37 13.47
C ASN A 151 -2.80 6.35 12.33
N ALA A 152 -2.33 5.11 12.54
CA ALA A 152 -2.55 4.01 11.59
C ALA A 152 -4.04 3.68 11.44
N ARG A 153 -4.82 3.68 12.52
CA ARG A 153 -6.28 3.50 12.44
C ARG A 153 -6.95 4.65 11.70
N VAL A 154 -6.55 5.89 11.95
CA VAL A 154 -7.05 7.06 11.20
C VAL A 154 -6.77 6.89 9.70
N PHE A 155 -5.55 6.47 9.34
CA PHE A 155 -5.19 6.15 7.96
C PHE A 155 -6.08 5.06 7.34
N LEU A 156 -6.32 3.95 8.03
CA LEU A 156 -7.16 2.86 7.54
C LEU A 156 -8.63 3.30 7.36
N LEU A 157 -9.18 4.07 8.31
CA LEU A 157 -10.55 4.58 8.21
C LEU A 157 -10.71 5.60 7.08
N ALA A 158 -9.71 6.47 6.87
CA ALA A 158 -9.69 7.38 5.74
C ALA A 158 -9.60 6.62 4.40
N SER A 159 -8.76 5.59 4.34
CA SER A 159 -8.61 4.71 3.18
C SER A 159 -9.91 3.97 2.82
N ALA A 160 -10.71 3.63 3.83
CA ALA A 160 -12.03 3.01 3.66
C ALA A 160 -13.15 4.01 3.27
N GLY A 161 -12.84 5.30 3.16
CA GLY A 161 -13.85 6.35 2.89
C GLY A 161 -14.81 6.60 4.07
N LEU A 162 -14.43 6.14 5.27
CA LEU A 162 -15.22 6.27 6.50
C LEU A 162 -14.92 7.57 7.27
N LEU A 163 -13.81 8.24 6.95
CA LEU A 163 -13.53 9.61 7.39
C LEU A 163 -13.75 10.58 6.24
N ARG A 164 -14.31 11.75 6.55
CA ARG A 164 -14.58 12.81 5.59
C ARG A 164 -14.15 14.15 6.16
N SER A 165 -13.91 15.10 5.25
CA SER A 165 -13.80 16.51 5.61
C SER A 165 -15.08 16.92 6.36
N ARG A 166 -14.91 17.63 7.47
CA ARG A 166 -16.03 18.14 8.27
C ARG A 166 -16.87 19.15 7.49
N ASP A 167 -16.32 19.70 6.40
CA ASP A 167 -16.97 20.74 5.59
C ASP A 167 -17.79 20.18 4.41
N GLY A 168 -17.99 18.86 4.33
CA GLY A 168 -18.91 18.24 3.36
C GLY A 168 -18.52 18.37 1.88
N ARG A 169 -17.30 18.83 1.59
CA ARG A 169 -16.70 18.87 0.25
C ARG A 169 -15.57 17.85 0.14
#